data_AF-A0A0F3PFZ1-F1
#
_entry.id   AF-A0A0F3PFZ1-F1
#
_cell.length_a   1.000
_cell.length_b   1.000
_cell.length_c   1.000
_cell.angle_alpha   90.00
_cell.angle_beta   90.00
_cell.angle_gamma   90.00
#
_symmetry.space_group_name_H-M   'P 1'
#
loop_
_entity.id
_entity.type
_entity.pdbx_description
1 polymer ?
#
loop_
_entity_poly.entity_id
_entity_poly.type
_entity_poly.pdbx_seq_one_letter_code
_entity_poly.pdbx_strand_id
1 'polypeptide(L)' 'MCTIGIPINVISAEYDYINTGLSIAENVYLVDHFIENPILEQANIFKVMNIFEIQELVYTMLTSS' A
#
# COMPACT_ATOMS: atom_id res chain seq x y z
N MET A 1 1.18 7.98 -15.46
CA MET A 1 2.20 7.14 -14.78
C MET A 1 1.44 6.16 -13.92
N CYS A 2 1.73 4.88 -14.02
CA CYS A 2 1.05 3.83 -13.26
C CYS A 2 2.08 3.10 -12.40
N THR A 3 1.66 2.64 -11.23
CA THR A 3 2.51 1.90 -10.29
C THR A 3 1.93 0.51 -10.06
N ILE A 4 2.78 -0.49 -9.92
CA ILE A 4 2.38 -1.85 -9.55
C ILE A 4 2.52 -1.99 -8.05
N GLY A 5 1.41 -2.33 -7.39
CA GLY A 5 1.38 -2.65 -5.96
C GLY A 5 1.46 -4.16 -5.72
N ILE A 6 2.24 -4.58 -4.72
CA ILE A 6 2.25 -5.98 -4.23
C ILE A 6 1.58 -6.06 -2.85
N PRO A 7 0.60 -6.98 -2.64
CA PRO A 7 -0.03 -7.16 -1.33
C PRO A 7 1.00 -7.48 -0.26
N ILE A 8 0.90 -6.81 0.88
CA ILE A 8 1.89 -6.91 1.95
C ILE A 8 1.52 -8.04 2.92
N ASN A 9 2.31 -9.12 2.89
CA ASN A 9 2.19 -10.19 3.88
C ASN A 9 3.10 -9.98 5.11
N VAL A 10 4.15 -9.16 4.96
CA VAL A 10 5.15 -8.86 6.00
C VAL A 10 5.48 -7.37 5.94
N ILE A 11 5.44 -6.71 7.10
CA ILE A 11 5.78 -5.29 7.21
C ILE A 11 7.29 -5.11 7.09
N SER A 12 7.72 -4.17 6.25
CA SER A 12 9.11 -3.72 6.14
C SER A 12 9.17 -2.22 5.92
N ALA A 13 10.06 -1.52 6.61
CA ALA A 13 10.34 -0.10 6.35
C ALA A 13 11.23 0.13 5.11
N GLU A 14 11.67 -0.94 4.44
CA GLU A 14 12.53 -0.89 3.24
C GLU A 14 11.74 -0.66 1.94
N TYR A 15 10.42 -0.67 2.02
CA TYR A 15 9.54 -0.43 0.87
C TYR A 15 8.69 0.81 1.11
N ASP A 16 8.31 1.44 0.01
CA ASP A 16 7.26 2.45 0.02
C ASP A 16 5.89 1.80 -0.08
N TYR A 17 4.91 2.45 0.52
CA TYR A 17 3.57 1.93 0.68
C TYR A 17 2.59 2.80 -0.09
N ILE A 18 1.59 2.14 -0.67
CA ILE A 18 0.47 2.77 -1.35
C ILE A 18 -0.81 2.35 -0.63
N ASN A 19 -1.58 3.35 -0.22
CA ASN A 19 -2.98 3.16 0.11
C ASN A 19 -3.79 3.26 -1.17
N THR A 20 -4.51 2.19 -1.49
CA THR A 20 -5.47 2.25 -2.60
C THR A 20 -6.67 3.09 -2.22
N GLY A 21 -7.03 4.00 -3.11
CA GLY A 21 -8.28 4.73 -3.11
C GLY A 21 -9.30 4.08 -4.03
N LEU A 22 -10.10 4.91 -4.69
CA LEU A 22 -11.23 4.47 -5.50
C LEU A 22 -10.82 3.47 -6.60
N SER A 23 -11.50 2.32 -6.63
CA SER A 23 -11.41 1.37 -7.75
C SER A 23 -12.00 1.99 -9.01
N ILE A 24 -11.23 1.96 -10.11
CA ILE A 24 -11.65 2.48 -11.43
C ILE A 24 -11.82 1.38 -12.47
N ALA A 25 -11.23 0.20 -12.22
CA ALA A 25 -11.44 -1.03 -12.97
C ALA A 25 -11.02 -2.23 -12.10
N GLU A 26 -11.24 -3.45 -12.60
CA GLU A 26 -10.80 -4.67 -11.93
C GLU A 26 -9.28 -4.64 -11.68
N ASN A 27 -8.87 -4.75 -10.40
CA ASN A 27 -7.48 -4.64 -9.95
C ASN A 27 -6.76 -3.32 -10.29
N VAL A 28 -7.51 -2.25 -10.61
CA VAL A 28 -6.95 -0.91 -10.88
C VAL A 28 -7.59 0.10 -9.95
N TYR A 29 -6.75 0.79 -9.18
CA TYR A 29 -7.16 1.73 -8.14
C TYR A 29 -6.47 3.07 -8.34
N LEU A 30 -7.17 4.15 -8.03
CA LEU A 30 -6.51 5.45 -7.83
C LEU A 30 -5.66 5.39 -6.57
N VAL A 31 -4.46 5.95 -6.63
CA VAL A 31 -3.61 6.11 -5.44
C VAL A 31 -4.23 7.21 -4.58
N ASP A 32 -4.59 6.87 -3.34
CA ASP A 32 -5.07 7.85 -2.37
C ASP A 32 -3.89 8.52 -1.66
N HIS A 33 -3.02 7.72 -1.05
CA HIS A 33 -1.83 8.20 -0.36
C HIS A 33 -0.60 7.33 -0.69
N PHE A 34 0.53 8.01 -0.89
CA PHE A 34 1.84 7.39 -1.02
C PHE A 34 2.66 7.67 0.25
N ILE A 35 3.28 6.64 0.80
CA ILE A 35 4.04 6.72 2.05
C ILE A 35 5.44 6.19 1.76
N GLU A 36 6.39 7.11 1.70
CA GLU A 36 7.80 6.79 1.47
C GLU A 36 8.45 6.33 2.77
N ASN A 37 9.12 5.16 2.75
CA ASN A 37 9.89 4.59 3.87
C ASN A 37 9.24 4.77 5.26
N PRO A 38 8.07 4.13 5.54
CA PRO A 38 7.36 4.36 6.79
C PRO A 38 8.18 3.95 8.01
N ILE A 39 8.01 4.69 9.10
CA ILE A 39 8.55 4.29 10.41
C ILE A 39 7.87 2.98 10.83
N LEU A 40 8.61 2.02 11.40
CA LEU A 40 8.15 0.65 11.68
C LEU A 40 6.79 0.58 12.42
N GLU A 41 6.51 1.55 13.31
CA GLU A 41 5.21 1.68 13.99
C GLU A 41 4.06 2.08 13.04
N GLN A 42 4.30 2.98 12.08
CA GLN A 42 3.31 3.33 11.06
C GLN A 42 3.01 2.14 10.15
N ALA A 43 4.03 1.38 9.79
CA ALA A 43 3.90 0.19 8.95
C ALA A 43 3.09 -0.93 9.67
N ASN A 44 3.18 -1.02 11.00
CA ASN A 44 2.30 -1.86 11.82
C ASN A 44 0.83 -1.39 11.81
N ILE A 45 0.58 -0.09 11.85
CA ILE A 45 -0.78 0.46 11.78
C ILE A 45 -1.42 0.11 10.43
N PHE A 46 -0.69 0.23 9.32
CA PHE A 46 -1.19 -0.15 7.99
C PHE A 46 -1.53 -1.64 7.88
N LYS A 47 -0.74 -2.53 8.48
CA LYS A 47 -1.07 -3.96 8.55
C LYS A 47 -2.34 -4.22 9.35
N VAL A 48 -2.49 -3.55 10.50
CA VAL A 48 -3.68 -3.69 11.35
C VAL A 48 -4.92 -3.21 10.60
N MET A 49 -4.86 -2.05 9.94
CA MET A 49 -5.99 -1.53 9.15
C MET A 49 -6.36 -2.43 7.97
N ASN A 50 -5.39 -3.07 7.32
CA ASN A 50 -5.60 -4.04 6.24
C ASN A 50 -6.21 -5.36 6.78
N ILE A 51 -5.73 -5.88 7.92
CA ILE A 51 -6.29 -7.10 8.56
C ILE A 51 -7.74 -6.91 9.00
N PHE A 52 -8.10 -5.71 9.46
CA PHE A 52 -9.45 -5.40 9.91
C PHE A 52 -10.38 -4.90 8.79
N GLU A 53 -9.95 -4.93 7.52
CA GLU A 53 -10.69 -4.39 6.36
C GLU A 53 -11.12 -2.92 6.53
N ILE A 54 -10.46 -2.18 7.42
CA ILE A 54 -10.73 -0.75 7.69
C ILE A 54 -10.13 0.12 6.56
N GLN A 55 -9.12 -0.41 5.86
CA GLN A 55 -8.61 0.12 4.59
C GLN A 55 -8.54 -1.00 3.55
N GLU A 56 -8.98 -0.68 2.33
CA GLU A 56 -9.38 -1.68 1.36
C GLU A 56 -8.22 -2.53 0.86
N LEU A 57 -6.98 -2.01 0.77
CA LEU A 57 -5.72 -2.76 0.64
C LEU A 57 -4.52 -1.81 0.81
N VAL A 58 -3.40 -2.35 1.34
CA VAL A 58 -2.10 -1.66 1.36
C VAL A 58 -1.09 -2.48 0.57
N TYR A 59 -0.37 -1.82 -0.35
CA TYR A 59 0.58 -2.46 -1.26
C TYR A 59 1.99 -1.86 -1.14
N THR A 60 3.04 -2.65 -1.38
CA THR A 60 4.40 -2.12 -1.60
C THR A 60 4.61 -1.74 -3.07
N MET A 61 5.38 -0.67 -3.30
CA MET A 61 5.74 -0.20 -4.65
C MET A 61 6.94 -0.96 -5.22
N LEU A 62 6.83 -1.44 -6.46
CA LEU A 62 7.98 -1.71 -7.33
C LEU A 62 8.02 -0.64 -8.43
N THR A 63 9.11 0.13 -8.50
CA THR A 63 9.35 1.04 -9.62
C THR A 63 10.03 0.27 -10.75
N SER A 64 9.38 0.17 -11.91
CA SER A 64 10.06 -0.28 -13.13
C SER A 64 10.88 0.89 -13.69
N SER A 65 12.18 0.68 -13.83
CA SER A 65 13.14 1.61 -14.45
C SER A 65 12.81 1.93 -15.91
#